data_AF-A0AAW9IWF6-F1
#
_entry.id   AF-A0AAW9IWF6-F1
#
_cell.length_a   1.000
_cell.length_b   1.000
_cell.length_c   1.000
_cell.angle_alpha   90.00
_cell.angle_beta   90.00
_cell.angle_gamma   90.00
#
_symmetry.space_group_name_H-M   'P 1'
#
loop_
_entity.id
_entity.type
_entity.pdbx_description
1 polymer ?
#
loop_
_entity_poly.entity_id
_entity_poly.type
_entity_poly.pdbx_seq_one_letter_code
_entity_poly.pdbx_strand_id
1 'polypeptide(L)'
;NIYGEAVKTVTPEISGHFATFMGWADEIRKLKVRTNADTPRDTKQAVEFGAEGIGLCRTEHMFLAQDRIMAVREKIVAKNEELRRKAVQKLLPMQREDFIGIYEALEGMPATIRFLDPPLHEFLPHNNEDIAELAKDLDITFEELKATVEELHEFNPMMGHRG
;
A
#
# COMPACT_ATOMS: atom_id res chain seq x y z
N ASN A 1 27.87 10.36 2.13
CA ASN A 1 28.66 10.55 0.90
C ASN A 1 27.74 10.95 -0.23
N ILE A 2 28.10 12.00 -0.97
CA ILE A 2 27.40 12.42 -2.18
C ILE A 2 28.39 12.22 -3.32
N TYR A 3 28.02 11.40 -4.30
CA TYR A 3 28.88 11.06 -5.45
C TYR A 3 28.40 11.84 -6.68
N GLY A 4 29.33 12.27 -7.53
CA GLY A 4 29.04 12.99 -8.77
C GLY A 4 28.56 12.12 -9.93
N GLU A 5 28.51 10.80 -9.73
CA GLU A 5 28.14 9.81 -10.74
C GLU A 5 27.33 8.66 -10.15
N ALA A 6 26.63 7.92 -11.02
CA ALA A 6 25.85 6.75 -10.62
C ALA A 6 26.79 5.58 -10.28
N VAL A 7 26.92 5.29 -8.98
CA VAL A 7 27.70 4.15 -8.49
C VAL A 7 26.87 2.87 -8.64
N LYS A 8 27.46 1.84 -9.25
CA LYS A 8 26.80 0.53 -9.40
C LYS A 8 26.56 -0.12 -8.05
N THR A 9 25.31 -0.57 -7.84
CA THR A 9 24.92 -1.31 -6.65
C THR A 9 25.04 -2.81 -6.86
N VAL A 10 25.16 -3.56 -5.76
CA VAL A 10 25.13 -5.03 -5.75
C VAL A 10 24.01 -5.49 -4.85
N THR A 11 23.41 -6.64 -5.17
CA THR A 11 22.41 -7.26 -4.31
C THR A 11 23.11 -7.83 -3.07
N PRO A 12 22.64 -7.53 -1.85
CA PRO A 12 23.19 -8.13 -0.64
C PRO A 12 22.87 -9.63 -0.60
N GLU A 13 23.87 -10.45 -0.27
CA GLU A 13 23.74 -11.91 -0.15
C GLU A 13 23.97 -12.35 1.30
N ILE A 14 23.12 -13.25 1.82
CA ILE A 14 23.41 -13.94 3.09
C ILE A 14 24.32 -15.14 2.79
N SER A 15 25.64 -14.94 2.82
CA SER A 15 26.59 -16.02 2.51
C SER A 15 27.78 -16.09 3.48
N GLY A 16 28.47 -17.22 3.48
CA GLY A 16 29.70 -17.45 4.23
C GLY A 16 29.58 -17.22 5.74
N HIS A 17 30.47 -16.38 6.28
CA HIS A 17 30.51 -16.07 7.71
C HIS A 17 29.24 -15.38 8.20
N PHE A 18 28.60 -14.57 7.36
CA PHE A 18 27.38 -13.86 7.75
C PHE A 18 26.21 -14.84 7.96
N ALA A 19 26.03 -15.80 7.05
CA ALA A 19 25.03 -16.86 7.20
C ALA A 19 25.24 -17.67 8.48
N THR A 20 26.50 -18.02 8.79
CA THR A 20 26.84 -18.78 10.00
C THR A 20 26.47 -17.98 11.26
N PHE A 21 26.81 -16.70 11.28
CA PHE A 21 26.50 -15.82 12.40
C PHE A 21 24.98 -15.61 12.57
N MET A 22 24.24 -15.43 11.47
CA MET A 22 22.78 -15.32 11.51
C MET A 22 22.13 -16.59 12.06
N GLY A 23 22.66 -17.77 11.73
CA GLY A 23 22.20 -19.03 12.31
C GLY A 23 22.32 -19.06 13.84
N TRP A 24 23.46 -18.63 14.40
CA TRP A 24 23.61 -18.52 15.86
C TRP A 24 22.66 -17.48 16.47
N ALA A 25 22.42 -16.37 15.77
CA ALA A 25 21.48 -15.36 16.23
C ALA A 25 20.04 -15.91 16.29
N ASP A 26 19.65 -16.70 15.28
CA ASP A 26 18.34 -17.34 15.19
C ASP A 26 18.14 -18.43 16.26
N GLU A 27 19.17 -19.18 16.62
CA GLU A 27 19.12 -20.19 17.69
C GLU A 27 18.90 -19.58 19.08
N ILE A 28 19.44 -18.39 19.34
CA ILE A 28 19.43 -17.74 20.67
C ILE A 28 18.21 -16.83 20.84
N ARG A 29 17.73 -16.21 19.76
CA ARG A 29 16.65 -15.21 19.86
C ARG A 29 15.35 -15.85 20.34
N LYS A 30 14.62 -15.07 21.15
CA LYS A 30 13.25 -15.43 21.59
C LYS A 30 12.17 -14.75 20.77
N LEU A 31 12.46 -13.54 20.25
CA LEU A 31 11.53 -12.77 19.44
C LEU A 31 11.51 -13.34 18.02
N LYS A 32 10.31 -13.48 17.47
CA LYS A 32 10.14 -13.71 16.04
C LYS A 32 10.44 -12.45 15.25
N VAL A 33 11.03 -12.62 14.07
CA VAL A 33 11.32 -11.52 13.14
C VAL A 33 10.35 -11.64 11.98
N ARG A 34 9.42 -10.69 11.89
CA ARG A 34 8.47 -10.57 10.78
C ARG A 34 8.77 -9.31 9.98
N THR A 35 8.40 -9.29 8.72
CA THR A 35 8.62 -8.15 7.83
C THR A 35 7.43 -7.20 7.76
N ASN A 36 7.68 -5.97 7.34
CA ASN A 36 6.63 -5.10 6.79
C ASN A 36 6.71 -5.21 5.27
N ALA A 37 5.71 -5.81 4.64
CA ALA A 37 5.69 -6.04 3.19
C ALA A 37 4.28 -5.90 2.64
N ASP A 38 4.17 -5.16 1.55
CA ASP A 38 2.88 -4.76 0.96
C ASP A 38 2.68 -5.37 -0.44
N THR A 39 3.72 -6.00 -1.00
CA THR A 39 3.69 -6.62 -2.33
C THR A 39 4.20 -8.07 -2.29
N PRO A 40 3.83 -8.92 -3.27
CA PRO A 40 4.38 -10.27 -3.39
C PRO A 40 5.90 -10.29 -3.53
N ARG A 41 6.47 -9.32 -4.25
CA ARG A 41 7.92 -9.18 -4.45
C ARG A 41 8.63 -8.93 -3.12
N ASP A 42 8.15 -7.97 -2.33
CA ASP A 42 8.76 -7.61 -1.05
C ASP A 42 8.61 -8.75 -0.03
N THR A 43 7.47 -9.44 -0.08
CA THR A 43 7.21 -10.62 0.74
C THR A 43 8.21 -11.73 0.43
N LYS A 44 8.39 -12.08 -0.85
CA LYS A 44 9.35 -13.10 -1.29
C LYS A 44 10.77 -12.75 -0.85
N GLN A 45 11.19 -11.52 -1.11
CA GLN A 45 12.51 -11.06 -0.71
C GLN A 45 12.71 -11.14 0.81
N ALA A 46 11.72 -10.73 1.60
CA ALA A 46 11.81 -10.80 3.05
C ALA A 46 11.92 -12.24 3.56
N VAL A 47 11.18 -13.18 2.96
CA VAL A 47 11.27 -14.62 3.28
C VAL A 47 12.66 -15.17 2.92
N GLU A 48 13.23 -14.79 1.78
CA GLU A 48 14.61 -15.15 1.39
C GLU A 48 15.66 -14.64 2.42
N PHE A 49 15.39 -13.51 3.08
CA PHE A 49 16.22 -12.97 4.16
C PHE A 49 15.89 -13.53 5.56
N GLY A 50 14.97 -14.50 5.67
CA GLY A 50 14.65 -15.19 6.93
C GLY A 50 13.47 -14.60 7.72
N ALA A 51 12.65 -13.74 7.12
CA ALA A 51 11.44 -13.26 7.79
C ALA A 51 10.43 -14.40 8.02
N GLU A 52 9.91 -14.49 9.23
CA GLU A 52 8.99 -15.54 9.68
C GLU A 52 7.51 -15.16 9.47
N GLY A 53 7.24 -14.46 8.37
CA GLY A 53 5.94 -13.92 7.99
C GLY A 53 5.89 -12.39 7.97
N ILE A 54 4.69 -11.84 7.74
CA ILE A 54 4.46 -10.38 7.62
C ILE A 54 3.83 -9.83 8.89
N GLY A 55 4.51 -8.95 9.60
CA GLY A 55 4.02 -8.27 10.80
C GLY A 55 3.06 -7.12 10.51
N LEU A 56 3.17 -6.51 9.34
CA LEU A 56 2.29 -5.45 8.84
C LEU A 56 2.30 -5.43 7.30
N CYS A 57 1.14 -5.68 6.70
CA CYS A 57 0.85 -5.39 5.30
C CYS A 57 -0.14 -4.22 5.25
N ARG A 58 0.26 -3.14 4.60
CA ARG A 58 -0.50 -1.90 4.43
C ARG A 58 -1.31 -1.94 3.14
N THR A 59 -2.63 -2.06 3.26
CA THR A 59 -3.51 -2.15 2.08
C THR A 59 -3.60 -0.84 1.30
N GLU A 60 -3.32 0.30 1.92
CA GLU A 60 -3.31 1.61 1.26
C GLU A 60 -2.33 1.71 0.10
N HIS A 61 -1.16 1.05 0.19
CA HIS A 61 -0.19 1.03 -0.90
C HIS A 61 -0.70 0.26 -2.12
N MET A 62 -1.60 -0.71 -1.91
CA MET A 62 -2.26 -1.45 -2.99
C MET A 62 -3.26 -0.58 -3.74
N PHE A 63 -3.72 0.54 -3.17
CA PHE A 63 -4.74 1.41 -3.77
C PHE A 63 -4.16 2.59 -4.55
N LEU A 64 -2.90 2.94 -4.30
CA LEU A 64 -2.21 4.07 -4.95
C LEU A 64 -1.68 3.74 -6.35
N ALA A 65 -1.72 2.47 -6.78
CA ALA A 65 -1.35 2.09 -8.14
C ALA A 65 -2.27 2.75 -9.17
N GLN A 66 -1.71 3.15 -10.32
CA GLN A 66 -2.41 3.95 -11.33
C GLN A 66 -3.70 3.29 -11.87
N ASP A 67 -3.73 1.97 -11.93
CA ASP A 67 -4.88 1.17 -12.38
C ASP A 67 -6.00 1.08 -11.33
N ARG A 68 -5.74 1.47 -10.08
CA ARG A 68 -6.63 1.26 -8.92
C ARG A 68 -7.12 2.55 -8.29
N ILE A 69 -6.29 3.59 -8.36
CA ILE A 69 -6.59 4.89 -7.77
C ILE A 69 -7.93 5.46 -8.26
N MET A 70 -8.29 5.19 -9.53
CA MET A 70 -9.57 5.63 -10.09
C MET A 70 -10.77 4.98 -9.41
N ALA A 71 -10.73 3.68 -9.14
CA ALA A 71 -11.82 3.01 -8.43
C ALA A 71 -11.98 3.50 -6.98
N VAL A 72 -10.89 3.92 -6.33
CA VAL A 72 -10.94 4.55 -5.00
C VAL A 72 -11.56 5.94 -5.08
N ARG A 73 -11.17 6.74 -6.09
CA ARG A 73 -11.72 8.07 -6.32
C ARG A 73 -13.22 8.03 -6.64
N GLU A 74 -13.65 7.09 -7.48
CA GLU A 74 -15.08 6.81 -7.74
C GLU A 74 -15.84 6.47 -6.44
N LYS A 75 -15.26 5.64 -5.56
CA LYS A 75 -15.87 5.31 -4.27
C LYS A 75 -16.03 6.57 -3.41
N ILE A 76 -15.05 7.46 -3.40
CA ILE A 76 -15.06 8.68 -2.58
C ILE A 76 -16.19 9.62 -3.04
N VAL A 77 -16.34 9.84 -4.34
CA VAL A 77 -17.37 10.76 -4.89
C VAL A 77 -18.77 10.13 -5.03
N ALA A 78 -18.93 8.85 -4.67
CA ALA A 78 -20.19 8.13 -4.85
C ALA A 78 -21.33 8.73 -3.99
N LYS A 79 -22.38 9.23 -4.66
CA LYS A 79 -23.55 9.88 -4.05
C LYS A 79 -24.49 8.93 -3.29
N ASN A 80 -24.34 7.62 -3.46
CA ASN A 80 -25.15 6.62 -2.77
C ASN A 80 -24.39 5.30 -2.55
N GLU A 81 -24.96 4.44 -1.71
CA GLU A 81 -24.37 3.15 -1.35
C GLU A 81 -24.20 2.21 -2.55
N GLU A 82 -25.13 2.21 -3.49
CA GLU A 82 -25.09 1.33 -4.66
C GLU A 82 -23.88 1.65 -5.55
N LEU A 83 -23.66 2.92 -5.87
CA LEU A 83 -22.51 3.40 -6.63
C LEU A 83 -21.21 3.13 -5.86
N ARG A 84 -21.20 3.34 -4.54
CA ARG A 84 -20.05 3.06 -3.70
C ARG A 84 -19.68 1.58 -3.74
N ARG A 85 -20.66 0.67 -3.65
CA ARG A 85 -20.45 -0.78 -3.76
C ARG A 85 -19.92 -1.17 -5.13
N LYS A 86 -20.45 -0.57 -6.21
CA LYS A 86 -19.95 -0.79 -7.58
C LYS A 86 -18.47 -0.38 -7.74
N ALA A 87 -18.08 0.77 -7.21
CA ALA A 87 -16.69 1.22 -7.22
C ALA A 87 -15.76 0.27 -6.43
N VAL A 88 -16.18 -0.15 -5.23
CA VAL A 88 -15.43 -1.12 -4.40
C VAL A 88 -15.31 -2.49 -5.09
N GLN A 89 -16.34 -2.93 -5.82
CA GLN A 89 -16.28 -4.20 -6.56
C GLN A 89 -15.19 -4.22 -7.64
N LYS A 90 -14.83 -3.07 -8.22
CA LYS A 90 -13.70 -2.97 -9.16
C LYS A 90 -12.36 -3.27 -8.49
N LEU A 91 -12.20 -2.90 -7.21
CA LEU A 91 -10.98 -3.15 -6.44
C LEU A 91 -10.82 -4.62 -6.02
N LEU A 92 -11.93 -5.34 -5.85
CA LEU A 92 -11.94 -6.71 -5.35
C LEU A 92 -11.02 -7.69 -6.11
N PRO A 93 -11.09 -7.81 -7.46
CA PRO A 93 -10.21 -8.73 -8.19
C PRO A 93 -8.74 -8.34 -8.07
N MET A 94 -8.43 -7.04 -8.14
CA MET A 94 -7.07 -6.51 -8.06
C MET A 94 -6.44 -6.75 -6.68
N GLN A 95 -7.19 -6.45 -5.61
CA GLN A 95 -6.73 -6.67 -4.25
C GLN A 95 -6.61 -8.17 -3.93
N ARG A 96 -7.50 -9.00 -4.48
CA ARG A 96 -7.43 -10.45 -4.33
C ARG A 96 -6.15 -11.01 -4.95
N GLU A 97 -5.77 -10.55 -6.14
CA GLU A 97 -4.55 -10.99 -6.83
C GLU A 97 -3.30 -10.67 -6.01
N ASP A 98 -3.22 -9.47 -5.43
CA ASP A 98 -2.10 -9.11 -4.54
C ASP A 98 -2.01 -10.06 -3.34
N PHE A 99 -3.14 -10.33 -2.69
CA PHE A 99 -3.16 -11.24 -1.54
C PHE A 99 -2.83 -12.67 -1.93
N ILE A 100 -3.28 -13.16 -3.08
CA ILE A 100 -2.87 -14.47 -3.60
C ILE A 100 -1.35 -14.51 -3.72
N GLY A 101 -0.73 -13.54 -4.40
CA GLY A 101 0.72 -13.50 -4.56
C GLY A 101 1.47 -13.38 -3.22
N ILE A 102 0.94 -12.62 -2.26
CA ILE A 102 1.50 -12.53 -0.90
C ILE A 102 1.43 -13.88 -0.19
N TYR A 103 0.28 -14.55 -0.21
CA TYR A 103 0.11 -15.84 0.46
C TYR A 103 0.90 -16.97 -0.21
N GLU A 104 1.05 -16.94 -1.54
CA GLU A 104 1.93 -17.84 -2.28
C GLU A 104 3.38 -17.66 -1.84
N ALA A 105 3.87 -16.41 -1.73
CA ALA A 105 5.23 -16.11 -1.28
C ALA A 105 5.49 -16.45 0.20
N LEU A 106 4.43 -16.57 1.01
CA LEU A 106 4.53 -16.91 2.43
C LEU A 106 4.56 -18.41 2.72
N GLU A 107 4.10 -19.25 1.79
CA GLU A 107 4.10 -20.71 1.93
C GLU A 107 3.55 -21.22 3.30
N GLY A 108 2.51 -20.57 3.82
CA GLY A 108 1.87 -20.93 5.10
C GLY A 108 2.35 -20.13 6.33
N MET A 109 3.28 -19.19 6.17
CA MET A 109 3.69 -18.25 7.21
C MET A 109 2.57 -17.22 7.52
N PRO A 110 2.53 -16.66 8.75
CA PRO A 110 1.48 -15.74 9.16
C PRO A 110 1.62 -14.35 8.52
N ALA A 111 0.51 -13.81 8.02
CA ALA A 111 0.41 -12.43 7.56
C ALA A 111 -0.56 -11.61 8.41
N THR A 112 -0.11 -10.45 8.87
CA THR A 112 -0.99 -9.45 9.48
C THR A 112 -1.35 -8.40 8.43
N ILE A 113 -2.60 -8.40 7.99
CA ILE A 113 -3.11 -7.43 7.03
C ILE A 113 -3.81 -6.29 7.78
N ARG A 114 -3.33 -5.06 7.60
CA ARG A 114 -3.98 -3.86 8.14
C ARG A 114 -4.95 -3.31 7.11
N PHE A 115 -6.17 -3.04 7.55
CA PHE A 115 -7.18 -2.40 6.71
C PHE A 115 -6.80 -0.94 6.42
N LEU A 116 -7.58 -0.30 5.56
CA LEU A 116 -7.33 1.05 5.08
C LEU A 116 -7.19 2.02 6.26
N ASP A 117 -6.00 2.61 6.39
CA ASP A 117 -5.64 3.52 7.48
C ASP A 117 -5.59 5.02 7.11
N PRO A 118 -5.25 5.46 5.88
CA PRO A 118 -5.16 6.89 5.60
C PRO A 118 -6.54 7.54 5.42
N PRO A 119 -6.67 8.84 5.73
CA PRO A 119 -7.86 9.62 5.44
C PRO A 119 -8.09 9.73 3.93
N LEU A 120 -9.36 9.88 3.53
CA LEU A 120 -9.76 9.79 2.12
C LEU A 120 -9.19 10.93 1.25
N HIS A 121 -8.87 12.07 1.84
CA HIS A 121 -8.30 13.20 1.10
C HIS A 121 -6.89 12.90 0.54
N GLU A 122 -6.17 11.89 1.05
CA GLU A 122 -4.88 11.47 0.50
C GLU A 122 -4.99 10.82 -0.90
N PHE A 123 -6.19 10.39 -1.30
CA PHE A 123 -6.45 9.81 -2.63
C PHE A 123 -6.90 10.84 -3.67
N LEU A 124 -7.11 12.09 -3.26
CA LEU A 124 -7.63 13.17 -4.10
C LEU A 124 -6.53 14.18 -4.44
N PRO A 125 -6.58 14.81 -5.63
CA PRO A 125 -5.67 15.89 -5.99
C PRO A 125 -5.91 17.16 -5.17
N HIS A 126 -4.90 18.04 -5.12
CA HIS A 126 -4.93 19.29 -4.34
C HIS A 126 -4.94 20.56 -5.20
N ASN A 127 -4.38 20.53 -6.40
CA ASN A 127 -4.34 21.65 -7.34
C ASN A 127 -5.60 21.67 -8.21
N ASN A 128 -6.04 22.88 -8.60
CA ASN A 128 -7.24 23.06 -9.39
C ASN A 128 -7.13 22.41 -10.78
N GLU A 129 -5.94 22.32 -11.37
CA GLU A 129 -5.76 21.67 -12.68
C GLU A 129 -6.08 20.17 -12.61
N ASP A 130 -5.46 19.43 -11.68
CA ASP A 130 -5.68 17.99 -11.56
C ASP A 130 -7.10 17.67 -11.06
N ILE A 131 -7.71 18.55 -10.26
CA ILE A 131 -9.14 18.44 -9.91
C ILE A 131 -10.00 18.57 -11.17
N ALA A 132 -9.72 19.51 -12.06
CA ALA A 132 -10.48 19.68 -13.30
C ALA A 132 -10.30 18.52 -14.28
N GLU A 133 -9.11 17.90 -14.32
CA GLU A 133 -8.86 16.69 -15.09
C GLU A 133 -9.62 15.49 -14.50
N LEU A 134 -9.47 15.26 -13.19
CA LEU A 134 -10.15 14.15 -12.51
C LEU A 134 -11.68 14.27 -12.57
N ALA A 135 -12.23 15.48 -12.51
CA ALA A 135 -13.67 15.69 -12.65
C ALA A 135 -14.18 15.21 -14.02
N LYS A 136 -13.41 15.44 -15.10
CA LYS A 136 -13.74 14.92 -16.44
C LYS A 136 -13.69 13.41 -16.50
N ASP A 137 -12.66 12.80 -15.90
CA ASP A 137 -12.51 11.34 -15.87
C ASP A 137 -13.64 10.65 -15.08
N LEU A 138 -14.17 11.32 -14.06
CA LEU A 138 -15.25 10.85 -13.20
C LEU A 138 -16.66 11.23 -13.70
N ASP A 139 -16.77 11.97 -14.81
CA ASP A 139 -18.04 12.48 -15.36
C ASP A 139 -18.85 13.31 -14.34
N ILE A 140 -18.16 14.19 -13.60
CA ILE A 140 -18.76 15.13 -12.64
C ILE A 140 -18.25 16.55 -12.90
N THR A 141 -18.91 17.56 -12.33
CA THR A 141 -18.43 18.94 -12.49
C THR A 141 -17.21 19.21 -11.61
N PHE A 142 -16.39 20.19 -12.02
CA PHE A 142 -15.26 20.66 -11.23
C PHE A 142 -15.71 21.12 -9.84
N GLU A 143 -16.83 21.82 -9.76
CA GLU A 143 -17.41 22.33 -8.53
C GLU A 143 -17.86 21.21 -7.59
N GLU A 144 -18.46 20.14 -8.12
CA GLU A 144 -18.85 18.97 -7.33
C GLU A 144 -17.63 18.26 -6.73
N LEU A 145 -16.58 18.03 -7.53
CA LEU A 145 -15.36 17.39 -7.03
C LEU A 145 -14.63 18.28 -6.03
N LYS A 146 -14.53 19.59 -6.32
CA LYS A 146 -13.88 20.55 -5.44
C LYS A 146 -14.58 20.66 -4.08
N ALA A 147 -15.91 20.67 -4.07
CA ALA A 147 -16.67 20.64 -2.82
C ALA A 147 -16.35 19.38 -1.99
N THR A 148 -16.20 18.21 -2.65
CA THR A 148 -15.82 16.96 -1.98
C THR A 148 -14.39 17.02 -1.40
N VAL A 149 -13.44 17.60 -2.15
CA VAL A 149 -12.05 17.79 -1.68
C VAL A 149 -12.00 18.72 -0.46
N GLU A 150 -12.76 19.82 -0.49
CA GLU A 150 -12.85 20.77 0.63
C GLU A 150 -13.57 20.17 1.84
N GLU A 151 -14.61 19.36 1.64
CA GLU A 151 -15.32 18.64 2.71
C GLU A 151 -14.42 17.64 3.43
N LEU A 152 -13.58 16.92 2.68
CA LEU A 152 -12.65 15.93 3.23
C LEU A 152 -11.35 16.56 3.75
N HIS A 153 -11.17 17.87 3.62
CA HIS A 153 -9.98 18.55 4.11
C HIS A 153 -10.00 18.62 5.63
N GLU A 154 -8.91 18.17 6.25
CA GLU A 154 -8.76 18.18 7.71
C GLU A 154 -7.53 18.99 8.11
N PHE A 155 -7.66 19.78 9.18
CA PHE A 155 -6.54 20.56 9.72
C PHE A 155 -5.41 19.68 10.26
N ASN A 156 -5.74 18.54 10.86
CA ASN A 156 -4.77 17.56 11.35
C ASN A 156 -5.15 16.13 10.94
N PRO A 157 -4.73 15.70 9.74
CA PRO A 157 -5.01 14.36 9.19
C PRO A 157 -4.55 13.19 10.07
N MET A 158 -3.57 13.39 10.96
CA MET A 158 -3.14 12.32 11.89
C MET A 158 -4.18 12.03 12.97
N MET A 159 -5.06 12.97 13.27
CA MET A 159 -6.10 12.86 14.31
C MET A 159 -7.52 13.02 13.75
N GLY A 160 -7.68 12.81 12.44
CA GLY A 160 -8.95 13.00 11.73
C GLY A 160 -9.72 11.71 11.46
N HIS A 161 -10.53 11.71 10.40
CA HIS A 161 -11.40 10.61 10.01
C HIS A 161 -10.62 9.57 9.20
N ARG A 162 -10.04 8.61 9.92
CA ARG A 162 -9.16 7.57 9.39
C ARG A 162 -9.22 6.31 10.27
N GLY A 163 -8.75 5.18 9.74
CA GLY A 163 -8.64 3.91 10.47
C GLY A 163 -9.96 3.17 10.67
#